data_AF-A0AAW6KG70-F1
#
_entry.id   AF-A0AAW6KG70-F1
#
_cell.length_a   1.000
_cell.length_b   1.000
_cell.length_c   1.000
_cell.angle_alpha   90.00
_cell.angle_beta   90.00
_cell.angle_gamma   90.00
#
_symmetry.space_group_name_H-M   'P 1'
#
loop_
_entity.id
_entity.type
_entity.pdbx_description
1 polymer ?
#
loop_
_entity_poly.entity_id
_entity_poly.type
_entity_poly.pdbx_seq_one_letter_code
_entity_poly.pdbx_strand_id
1 'polypeptide(L)'
;MFGSYMVQMVRSNAHKLDRPLRESVLKLYKPFKWTPCFLHGFFEKILMKNKKIPVIIEFEKDSHHKGYQLVNEMIGSKRRNKIKHRFSNISCCSAEVTPSSLQSLLSQCGDIRKIYLNRKVKALLDVAVESSRAKEVIRNNQTLTGKGVTIAVIDTGIYPHKDLEGRIRAFQDFVNQRTEPYDDNGHGTHCAGDACGNGAASSGQYRGPAPEAELVGVKVLDKMGSGTLETVIQGIDWCIQFNEENPDDPIDILSMSLGADALRYENEEEDPVVKAVHAAWDAGIV
;
A
#
# COMPACT_ATOMS: atom_id res chain seq x y z
N MET A 1 -38.06 -27.12 -6.24
CA MET A 1 -36.89 -26.42 -5.65
C MET A 1 -36.60 -25.21 -6.54
N PHE A 2 -37.27 -24.08 -6.33
CA PHE A 2 -37.14 -22.89 -7.20
C PHE A 2 -35.77 -22.25 -6.98
N GLY A 3 -34.82 -22.53 -7.87
CA GLY A 3 -33.55 -21.82 -7.87
C GLY A 3 -33.80 -20.37 -8.27
N SER A 4 -33.50 -19.41 -7.39
CA SER A 4 -33.70 -17.99 -7.68
C SER A 4 -33.01 -17.57 -8.96
N TYR A 5 -33.57 -16.59 -9.64
CA TYR A 5 -33.16 -16.14 -10.96
C TYR A 5 -31.71 -15.64 -10.99
N MET A 6 -31.26 -14.99 -9.91
CA MET A 6 -29.85 -14.60 -9.75
C MET A 6 -28.89 -15.79 -9.60
N VAL A 7 -29.32 -16.87 -8.93
CA VAL A 7 -28.48 -18.07 -8.75
C VAL A 7 -28.27 -18.76 -10.09
N GLN A 8 -29.34 -18.86 -10.89
CA GLN A 8 -29.25 -19.37 -12.26
C GLN A 8 -28.35 -18.48 -13.13
N MET A 9 -28.53 -17.16 -13.08
CA MET A 9 -27.66 -16.21 -13.81
C MET A 9 -26.18 -16.40 -13.47
N VAL A 10 -25.84 -16.51 -12.18
CA VAL A 10 -24.45 -16.72 -11.71
C VAL A 10 -23.90 -18.06 -12.17
N ARG A 11 -24.71 -19.14 -12.14
CA ARG A 11 -24.29 -20.48 -12.59
C ARG A 11 -24.06 -20.52 -14.09
N SER A 12 -25.01 -20.04 -14.89
CA SER A 12 -24.93 -20.07 -16.36
C SER A 12 -23.80 -19.18 -16.91
N ASN A 13 -23.39 -18.15 -16.17
CA ASN A 13 -22.37 -17.21 -16.60
C ASN A 13 -21.10 -17.25 -15.73
N ALA A 14 -20.86 -18.35 -15.02
CA ALA A 14 -19.75 -18.45 -14.07
C ALA A 14 -18.38 -18.20 -14.70
N HIS A 15 -18.21 -18.48 -15.99
CA HIS A 15 -16.98 -18.25 -16.74
C HIS A 15 -16.70 -16.76 -17.02
N LYS A 16 -17.76 -15.94 -17.18
CA LYS A 16 -17.65 -14.49 -17.40
C LYS A 16 -17.64 -13.66 -16.12
N LEU A 17 -17.79 -14.28 -14.93
CA LEU A 17 -17.84 -13.57 -13.66
C LEU A 17 -16.67 -13.99 -12.76
N ASP A 18 -15.93 -13.03 -12.21
CA ASP A 18 -14.93 -13.36 -11.21
C ASP A 18 -15.56 -13.96 -9.93
N ARG A 19 -14.76 -14.70 -9.14
CA ARG A 19 -15.26 -15.36 -7.93
C ARG A 19 -15.86 -14.36 -6.92
N PRO A 20 -15.20 -13.23 -6.60
CA PRO A 20 -15.77 -12.23 -5.68
C PRO A 20 -17.11 -11.65 -6.12
N LEU A 21 -17.31 -11.38 -7.42
CA LEU A 21 -18.58 -10.88 -7.93
C LEU A 21 -19.69 -11.91 -7.79
N ARG A 22 -19.42 -13.18 -8.13
CA ARG A 22 -20.36 -14.28 -7.92
C ARG A 22 -20.80 -14.37 -6.46
N GLU A 23 -19.85 -14.35 -5.54
CA GLU A 23 -20.15 -14.36 -4.10
C GLU A 23 -20.91 -13.11 -3.66
N SER A 24 -20.58 -11.94 -4.18
CA SER A 24 -21.27 -10.68 -3.86
C SER A 24 -22.73 -10.70 -4.31
N VAL A 25 -23.02 -11.23 -5.50
CA VAL A 25 -24.39 -11.39 -6.00
C VAL A 25 -25.15 -12.42 -5.15
N LEU A 26 -24.55 -13.57 -4.84
CA LEU A 26 -25.17 -14.60 -4.02
C LEU A 26 -25.42 -14.15 -2.57
N LYS A 27 -24.53 -13.33 -1.99
CA LYS A 27 -24.70 -12.76 -0.64
C LYS A 27 -25.95 -11.89 -0.51
N LEU A 28 -26.48 -11.35 -1.62
CA LEU A 28 -27.76 -10.64 -1.61
C LEU A 28 -28.94 -11.53 -1.20
N TYR A 29 -28.79 -12.87 -1.22
CA TYR A 29 -29.81 -13.81 -0.74
C TYR A 29 -29.82 -14.04 0.77
N LYS A 30 -28.77 -13.66 1.50
CA LYS A 30 -28.69 -13.92 2.95
C LYS A 30 -29.93 -13.47 3.74
N PRO A 31 -30.56 -12.30 3.44
CA PRO A 31 -31.77 -11.85 4.14
C PRO A 31 -33.01 -12.73 3.90
N PHE A 32 -33.09 -13.44 2.77
CA PHE A 32 -34.26 -14.26 2.42
C PHE A 32 -34.44 -15.49 3.31
N LYS A 33 -33.41 -15.86 4.09
CA LYS A 33 -33.52 -16.93 5.09
C LYS A 33 -34.62 -16.69 6.12
N TRP A 34 -34.93 -15.42 6.40
CA TRP A 34 -35.91 -15.01 7.41
C TRP A 34 -37.17 -14.38 6.79
N THR A 35 -37.26 -14.35 5.46
CA THR A 35 -38.40 -13.76 4.74
C THR A 35 -39.44 -14.84 4.48
N PRO A 36 -40.75 -14.60 4.68
CA PRO A 36 -41.79 -15.52 4.25
C PRO A 36 -41.75 -15.79 2.74
N CYS A 37 -41.91 -17.06 2.33
CA CYS A 37 -41.73 -17.48 0.93
C CYS A 37 -42.61 -16.71 -0.07
N PHE A 38 -43.83 -16.31 0.33
CA PHE A 38 -44.75 -15.56 -0.54
C PHE A 38 -44.23 -14.15 -0.88
N LEU A 39 -43.32 -13.58 -0.08
CA LEU A 39 -42.71 -12.27 -0.32
C LEU A 39 -41.39 -12.35 -1.07
N HIS A 40 -40.80 -13.55 -1.25
CA HIS A 40 -39.48 -13.71 -1.87
C HIS A 40 -39.42 -13.10 -3.26
N GLY A 41 -40.41 -13.38 -4.12
CA GLY A 41 -40.42 -12.86 -5.49
C GLY A 41 -40.51 -11.33 -5.57
N PHE A 42 -41.22 -10.71 -4.63
CA PHE A 42 -41.33 -9.25 -4.55
C PHE A 42 -39.98 -8.63 -4.13
N PHE A 43 -39.38 -9.12 -3.05
CA PHE A 43 -38.09 -8.63 -2.56
C PHE A 43 -36.94 -8.91 -3.54
N GLU A 44 -36.95 -10.04 -4.24
CA GLU A 44 -35.96 -10.38 -5.26
C GLU A 44 -35.99 -9.36 -6.40
N LYS A 45 -37.18 -9.03 -6.92
CA LYS A 45 -37.35 -8.01 -7.97
C LYS A 45 -36.85 -6.64 -7.53
N ILE A 46 -37.11 -6.26 -6.28
CA ILE A 46 -36.62 -4.99 -5.70
C ILE A 46 -35.09 -4.99 -5.64
N LEU A 47 -34.49 -6.04 -5.10
CA LEU A 47 -33.03 -6.16 -4.98
C LEU A 47 -32.34 -6.13 -6.35
N MET A 48 -32.88 -6.86 -7.33
CA MET A 48 -32.32 -6.90 -8.69
C MET A 48 -32.35 -5.55 -9.41
N LYS A 49 -33.29 -4.66 -9.06
CA LYS A 49 -33.41 -3.33 -9.66
C LYS A 49 -32.71 -2.22 -8.88
N ASN A 50 -32.50 -2.38 -7.58
CA ASN A 50 -32.03 -1.29 -6.72
C ASN A 50 -30.62 -1.47 -6.18
N LYS A 51 -30.12 -2.70 -6.00
CA LYS A 51 -28.79 -2.89 -5.45
C LYS A 51 -27.74 -2.59 -6.52
N LYS A 52 -26.89 -1.60 -6.28
CA LYS A 52 -25.74 -1.30 -7.14
C LYS A 52 -24.54 -2.16 -6.76
N ILE A 53 -23.86 -2.67 -7.76
CA ILE A 53 -22.61 -3.43 -7.65
C ILE A 53 -21.58 -2.72 -8.52
N PRO A 54 -20.46 -2.25 -7.94
CA PRO A 54 -19.40 -1.65 -8.72
C PRO A 54 -18.60 -2.77 -9.41
N VAL A 55 -18.39 -2.63 -10.71
CA VAL A 55 -17.74 -3.65 -11.55
C VAL A 55 -16.70 -3.04 -12.47
N ILE A 56 -15.75 -3.87 -12.89
CA ILE A 56 -14.86 -3.64 -14.03
C ILE A 56 -15.25 -4.65 -15.10
N ILE A 57 -15.56 -4.17 -16.30
CA ILE A 57 -15.98 -4.99 -17.44
C ILE A 57 -14.81 -5.04 -18.41
N GLU A 58 -14.33 -6.24 -18.71
CA GLU A 58 -13.29 -6.53 -19.68
C GLU A 58 -13.92 -7.05 -20.98
N PHE A 59 -13.49 -6.47 -22.10
CA PHE A 59 -13.93 -6.82 -23.44
C PHE A 59 -12.90 -7.71 -24.14
N GLU A 60 -13.34 -8.46 -25.14
CA GLU A 60 -12.41 -9.14 -26.05
C GLU A 60 -11.52 -8.12 -26.79
N LYS A 61 -10.25 -8.49 -27.04
CA LYS A 61 -9.22 -7.57 -27.57
C LYS A 61 -9.66 -6.86 -28.85
N ASP A 62 -10.26 -7.62 -29.76
CA ASP A 62 -10.63 -7.15 -31.11
C ASP A 62 -11.97 -6.42 -31.16
N SER A 63 -12.75 -6.42 -30.06
CA SER A 63 -14.09 -5.83 -30.02
C SER A 63 -14.30 -4.80 -28.92
N HIS A 64 -13.22 -4.26 -28.34
CA HIS A 64 -13.29 -3.26 -27.25
C HIS A 64 -14.21 -2.07 -27.59
N HIS A 65 -14.03 -1.43 -28.75
CA HIS A 65 -14.81 -0.22 -29.07
C HIS A 65 -16.31 -0.53 -29.21
N LYS A 66 -16.64 -1.58 -29.95
CA LYS A 66 -18.00 -2.06 -30.17
C LYS A 66 -18.66 -2.51 -28.88
N GLY A 67 -17.96 -3.36 -28.10
CA GLY A 67 -18.42 -3.85 -26.81
C GLY A 67 -18.67 -2.71 -25.82
N TYR A 68 -17.78 -1.71 -25.78
CA TYR A 68 -17.97 -0.53 -24.94
C TYR A 68 -19.21 0.28 -25.34
N GLN A 69 -19.44 0.53 -26.64
CA GLN A 69 -20.62 1.26 -27.11
C GLN A 69 -21.91 0.55 -26.70
N LEU A 70 -22.01 -0.76 -26.93
CA LEU A 70 -23.17 -1.57 -26.53
C LEU A 70 -23.41 -1.50 -25.02
N VAL A 71 -22.33 -1.65 -24.22
CA VAL A 71 -22.43 -1.53 -22.75
C VAL A 71 -22.86 -0.13 -22.33
N ASN A 72 -22.37 0.93 -22.98
CA ASN A 72 -22.74 2.31 -22.69
C ASN A 72 -24.21 2.60 -22.99
N GLU A 73 -24.74 2.10 -24.10
CA GLU A 73 -26.16 2.23 -24.45
C GLU A 73 -27.07 1.48 -23.46
N MET A 74 -26.72 0.22 -23.14
CA MET A 74 -27.47 -0.60 -22.19
C MET A 74 -27.46 -0.04 -20.76
N ILE A 75 -26.35 0.56 -20.34
CA ILE A 75 -26.20 1.18 -19.01
C ILE A 75 -26.85 2.55 -18.98
N GLY A 76 -26.63 3.38 -20.01
CA GLY A 76 -27.11 4.75 -20.11
C GLY A 76 -28.64 4.86 -20.19
N SER A 77 -29.32 3.87 -20.77
CA SER A 77 -30.79 3.79 -20.80
C SER A 77 -31.45 3.56 -19.44
N LYS A 78 -30.67 3.21 -18.40
CA LYS A 78 -31.19 2.83 -17.08
C LYS A 78 -30.68 3.76 -15.98
N ARG A 79 -31.58 4.57 -15.42
CA ARG A 79 -31.30 5.62 -14.40
C ARG A 79 -30.47 5.20 -13.17
N ARG A 80 -30.43 3.90 -12.82
CA ARG A 80 -29.71 3.38 -11.65
C ARG A 80 -28.30 2.84 -11.96
N ASN A 81 -27.93 2.74 -13.23
CA ASN A 81 -26.60 2.31 -13.64
C ASN A 81 -25.78 3.51 -14.13
N LYS A 82 -24.46 3.43 -14.04
CA LYS A 82 -23.58 4.50 -14.50
C LYS A 82 -22.23 3.94 -14.93
N ILE A 83 -21.78 4.28 -16.14
CA ILE A 83 -20.37 4.13 -16.50
C ILE A 83 -19.57 5.22 -15.79
N LYS A 84 -18.48 4.84 -15.13
CA LYS A 84 -17.59 5.76 -14.41
C LYS A 84 -16.40 6.16 -15.26
N HIS A 85 -15.62 5.19 -15.72
CA HIS A 85 -14.40 5.44 -16.49
C HIS A 85 -14.21 4.39 -17.60
N ARG A 86 -13.71 4.84 -18.75
CA ARG A 86 -13.14 3.97 -19.79
C ARG A 86 -11.62 3.96 -19.60
N PHE A 87 -11.01 2.79 -19.65
CA PHE A 87 -9.56 2.68 -19.61
C PHE A 87 -9.05 2.59 -21.05
N SER A 88 -8.14 3.50 -21.45
CA SER A 88 -7.63 3.54 -22.84
C SER A 88 -6.57 2.48 -23.11
N ASN A 89 -5.76 2.16 -22.10
CA ASN A 89 -4.58 1.30 -22.23
C ASN A 89 -4.90 -0.19 -22.02
N ILE A 90 -6.11 -0.50 -21.55
CA ILE A 90 -6.62 -1.85 -21.36
C ILE A 90 -8.06 -1.89 -21.88
N SER A 91 -8.49 -3.01 -22.44
CA SER A 91 -9.86 -3.18 -22.98
C SER A 91 -10.92 -3.31 -21.88
N CYS A 92 -11.01 -2.32 -21.00
CA CYS A 92 -11.87 -2.33 -19.83
C CYS A 92 -12.65 -1.02 -19.66
N CYS A 93 -13.79 -1.11 -18.97
CA CYS A 93 -14.45 0.05 -18.38
C CYS A 93 -14.91 -0.25 -16.95
N SER A 94 -15.11 0.79 -16.14
CA SER A 94 -15.70 0.68 -14.81
C SER A 94 -17.13 1.20 -14.81
N ALA A 95 -18.01 0.49 -14.10
CA ALA A 95 -19.42 0.85 -14.02
C ALA A 95 -20.03 0.50 -12.65
N GLU A 96 -21.13 1.15 -12.32
CA GLU A 96 -22.07 0.68 -11.31
C GLU A 96 -23.27 0.05 -12.01
N VAL A 97 -23.52 -1.22 -11.74
CA VAL A 97 -24.62 -1.96 -12.36
C VAL A 97 -25.52 -2.63 -11.33
N THR A 98 -26.81 -2.76 -11.65
CA THR A 98 -27.75 -3.59 -10.89
C THR A 98 -27.65 -5.05 -11.32
N PRO A 99 -28.05 -6.03 -10.48
CA PRO A 99 -28.11 -7.43 -10.91
C PRO A 99 -28.93 -7.66 -12.18
N SER A 100 -30.04 -6.94 -12.37
CA SER A 100 -30.84 -7.02 -13.61
C SER A 100 -30.07 -6.51 -14.83
N SER A 101 -29.25 -5.50 -14.66
CA SER A 101 -28.43 -4.94 -15.74
C SER A 101 -27.24 -5.83 -16.02
N LEU A 102 -26.58 -6.34 -14.98
CA LEU A 102 -25.53 -7.35 -15.09
C LEU A 102 -26.01 -8.56 -15.91
N GLN A 103 -27.24 -9.03 -15.68
CA GLN A 103 -27.81 -10.08 -16.50
C GLN A 103 -28.00 -9.68 -17.96
N SER A 104 -28.53 -8.48 -18.22
CA SER A 104 -28.73 -7.97 -19.58
C SER A 104 -27.38 -7.91 -20.33
N LEU A 105 -26.33 -7.44 -19.64
CA LEU A 105 -24.97 -7.38 -20.18
C LEU A 105 -24.47 -8.77 -20.56
N LEU A 106 -24.66 -9.77 -19.68
CA LEU A 106 -24.20 -11.13 -19.92
C LEU A 106 -24.96 -11.83 -21.06
N SER A 107 -26.25 -11.53 -21.25
CA SER A 107 -27.07 -12.19 -22.28
C SER A 107 -27.03 -11.49 -23.63
N GLN A 108 -26.80 -10.17 -23.68
CA GLN A 108 -26.89 -9.36 -24.90
C GLN A 108 -25.52 -8.92 -25.44
N CYS A 109 -24.46 -8.94 -24.63
CA CYS A 109 -23.13 -8.53 -25.07
C CYS A 109 -22.20 -9.74 -25.20
N GLY A 110 -22.03 -10.21 -26.43
CA GLY A 110 -21.08 -11.28 -26.77
C GLY A 110 -19.62 -10.87 -26.55
N ASP A 111 -19.34 -9.58 -26.70
CA ASP A 111 -17.99 -8.97 -26.63
C ASP A 111 -17.41 -8.85 -25.22
N ILE A 112 -18.19 -9.18 -24.17
CA ILE A 112 -17.69 -9.23 -22.80
C ILE A 112 -16.91 -10.53 -22.60
N ARG A 113 -15.61 -10.38 -22.34
CA ARG A 113 -14.71 -11.44 -21.91
C ARG A 113 -14.97 -11.82 -20.46
N LYS A 114 -14.95 -10.83 -19.56
CA LYS A 114 -15.12 -11.06 -18.12
C LYS A 114 -15.56 -9.81 -17.36
N ILE A 115 -16.26 -10.00 -16.25
CA ILE A 115 -16.68 -8.94 -15.34
C ILE A 115 -16.13 -9.24 -13.95
N TYR A 116 -15.45 -8.24 -13.40
CA TYR A 116 -14.80 -8.28 -12.09
C TYR A 116 -15.55 -7.41 -11.10
N LEU A 117 -15.55 -7.82 -9.83
CA LEU A 117 -15.97 -6.93 -8.76
C LEU A 117 -14.93 -5.80 -8.62
N ASN A 118 -15.37 -4.54 -8.64
CA ASN A 118 -14.49 -3.41 -8.32
C ASN A 118 -14.27 -3.38 -6.80
N ARG A 119 -13.27 -4.13 -6.34
CA ARG A 119 -12.93 -4.33 -4.94
C ARG A 119 -12.31 -3.07 -4.35
N LYS A 120 -12.63 -2.77 -3.09
CA LYS A 120 -11.86 -1.80 -2.32
C LYS A 120 -10.47 -2.39 -2.04
N VAL A 121 -9.43 -1.64 -2.37
CA VAL A 121 -8.06 -1.89 -1.90
C VAL A 121 -7.82 -1.05 -0.63
N LYS A 122 -6.91 -1.51 0.22
CA LYS A 122 -6.47 -0.79 1.42
C LYS A 122 -4.94 -0.76 1.41
N ALA A 123 -4.33 0.28 1.99
CA ALA A 123 -2.93 0.21 2.36
C ALA A 123 -2.78 -0.91 3.40
N LEU A 124 -1.87 -1.86 3.16
CA LEU A 124 -1.53 -2.95 4.07
C LEU A 124 -0.07 -2.73 4.48
N LEU A 125 0.14 -2.27 5.72
CA LEU A 125 1.46 -1.92 6.25
C LEU A 125 1.92 -2.86 7.37
N ASP A 126 1.09 -3.82 7.80
CA ASP A 126 1.37 -4.74 8.92
C ASP A 126 2.00 -6.08 8.51
N VAL A 127 2.14 -6.35 7.21
CA VAL A 127 2.61 -7.65 6.71
C VAL A 127 4.13 -7.73 6.53
N ALA A 128 4.85 -6.61 6.57
CA ALA A 128 6.29 -6.55 6.26
C ALA A 128 7.13 -7.36 7.28
N VAL A 129 6.88 -7.18 8.57
CA VAL A 129 7.61 -7.89 9.64
C VAL A 129 7.33 -9.39 9.63
N GLU A 130 6.09 -9.80 9.37
CA GLU A 130 5.73 -11.21 9.27
C GLU A 130 6.35 -11.86 8.01
N SER A 131 6.28 -11.19 6.86
CA SER A 131 6.82 -11.72 5.60
C SER A 131 8.34 -11.82 5.57
N SER A 132 9.05 -10.91 6.24
CA SER A 132 10.50 -10.97 6.44
C SER A 132 10.93 -11.95 7.54
N ARG A 133 9.97 -12.57 8.25
CA ARG A 133 10.22 -13.42 9.43
C ARG A 133 10.98 -12.70 10.55
N ALA A 134 10.84 -11.38 10.62
CA ALA A 134 11.49 -10.55 11.62
C ALA A 134 10.66 -10.37 12.91
N LYS A 135 9.50 -11.06 13.00
CA LYS A 135 8.72 -11.11 14.23
C LYS A 135 9.36 -12.07 15.22
N GLU A 136 9.67 -11.57 16.42
CA GLU A 136 10.17 -12.39 17.54
C GLU A 136 11.40 -13.22 17.15
N VAL A 137 12.40 -12.58 16.53
CA VAL A 137 13.66 -13.25 16.17
C VAL A 137 14.35 -13.72 17.44
N ILE A 138 14.58 -15.03 17.57
CA ILE A 138 15.23 -15.63 18.75
C ILE A 138 16.65 -16.03 18.40
N ARG A 139 17.61 -15.63 19.23
CA ARG A 139 19.00 -16.11 19.21
C ARG A 139 19.41 -16.43 20.64
N ASN A 140 20.04 -17.59 20.87
CA ASN A 140 20.48 -18.02 22.20
C ASN A 140 19.39 -17.97 23.28
N ASN A 141 18.16 -18.38 22.96
CA ASN A 141 16.97 -18.31 23.84
C ASN A 141 16.56 -16.90 24.29
N GLN A 142 17.03 -15.85 23.59
CA GLN A 142 16.61 -14.47 23.83
C GLN A 142 15.96 -13.90 22.57
N THR A 143 14.85 -13.19 22.75
CA THR A 143 14.21 -12.42 21.68
C THR A 143 15.05 -11.18 21.41
N LEU A 144 15.51 -11.04 20.17
CA LEU A 144 16.21 -9.85 19.70
C LEU A 144 15.18 -8.76 19.40
N THR A 145 15.38 -7.59 20.01
CA THR A 145 14.47 -6.44 19.92
C THR A 145 15.14 -5.20 19.34
N GLY A 146 16.43 -5.28 19.02
CA GLY A 146 17.26 -4.13 18.64
C GLY A 146 17.76 -3.31 19.83
N LYS A 147 17.50 -3.73 21.07
CA LYS A 147 17.99 -3.02 22.26
C LYS A 147 19.51 -2.86 22.24
N GLY A 148 19.99 -1.64 22.47
CA GLY A 148 21.41 -1.28 22.45
C GLY A 148 21.98 -1.16 21.03
N VAL A 149 21.11 -1.08 20.01
CA VAL A 149 21.48 -0.77 18.63
C VAL A 149 20.86 0.56 18.25
N THR A 150 21.63 1.39 17.57
CA THR A 150 21.24 2.72 17.13
C THR A 150 21.13 2.79 15.62
N ILE A 151 19.99 3.27 15.13
CA ILE A 151 19.73 3.45 13.70
C ILE A 151 19.67 4.94 13.39
N ALA A 152 20.56 5.42 12.53
CA ALA A 152 20.46 6.74 11.95
C ALA A 152 19.57 6.70 10.70
N VAL A 153 18.48 7.46 10.72
CA VAL A 153 17.55 7.61 9.60
C VAL A 153 17.91 8.87 8.83
N ILE A 154 18.62 8.69 7.71
CA ILE A 154 19.07 9.77 6.83
C ILE A 154 17.98 9.99 5.76
N ASP A 155 17.09 10.96 5.99
CA ASP A 155 15.83 11.09 5.22
C ASP A 155 15.23 12.52 5.31
N THR A 156 13.90 12.66 5.26
CA THR A 156 13.15 13.93 5.42
C THR A 156 13.07 14.43 6.86
N GLY A 157 13.76 13.77 7.79
CA GLY A 157 13.70 14.05 9.22
C GLY A 157 12.92 12.99 9.99
N ILE A 158 12.66 13.26 11.26
CA ILE A 158 11.96 12.32 12.16
C ILE A 158 11.05 13.11 13.11
N TYR A 159 9.77 12.79 13.09
CA TYR A 159 8.83 13.36 14.04
C TYR A 159 8.78 12.51 15.32
N PRO A 160 8.75 13.11 16.52
CA PRO A 160 8.59 12.40 17.79
C PRO A 160 7.18 11.83 17.95
N HIS A 161 6.85 10.83 17.12
CA HIS A 161 5.61 10.08 17.17
C HIS A 161 5.59 9.17 18.40
N LYS A 162 4.40 8.87 18.95
CA LYS A 162 4.22 7.99 20.11
C LYS A 162 4.93 6.63 19.98
N ASP A 163 5.03 6.11 18.75
CA ASP A 163 5.68 4.83 18.48
C ASP A 163 7.22 4.89 18.53
N LEU A 164 7.79 6.09 18.51
CA LEU A 164 9.23 6.39 18.52
C LEU A 164 9.68 7.14 19.79
N GLU A 165 8.72 7.58 20.61
CA GLU A 165 8.92 8.42 21.78
C GLU A 165 9.92 7.81 22.77
N GLY A 166 10.78 8.67 23.33
CA GLY A 166 11.81 8.27 24.31
C GLY A 166 13.02 7.55 23.73
N ARG A 167 13.14 7.42 22.41
CA ARG A 167 14.26 6.71 21.74
C ARG A 167 14.98 7.52 20.67
N ILE A 168 14.51 8.73 20.36
CA ILE A 168 15.22 9.66 19.46
C ILE A 168 16.30 10.35 20.29
N ARG A 169 17.56 9.95 20.12
CA ARG A 169 18.70 10.43 20.92
C ARG A 169 19.29 11.73 20.39
N ALA A 170 19.36 11.85 19.07
CA ALA A 170 19.93 13.00 18.40
C ALA A 170 19.15 13.34 17.13
N PHE A 171 19.24 14.60 16.74
CA PHE A 171 18.66 15.10 15.50
C PHE A 171 19.60 16.12 14.87
N GLN A 172 19.84 15.97 13.58
CA GLN A 172 20.65 16.89 12.79
C GLN A 172 19.90 17.27 11.51
N ASP A 173 19.83 18.57 11.21
CA ASP A 173 19.09 19.10 10.06
C ASP A 173 20.01 19.90 9.13
N PHE A 174 20.32 19.32 7.97
CA PHE A 174 21.12 19.96 6.93
C PHE A 174 20.27 20.77 5.93
N VAL A 175 18.93 20.79 6.09
CA VAL A 175 18.02 21.47 5.18
C VAL A 175 17.58 22.82 5.73
N ASN A 176 17.04 22.85 6.95
CA ASN A 176 16.54 24.09 7.57
C ASN A 176 17.31 24.48 8.85
N GLN A 177 18.32 23.70 9.25
CA GLN A 177 19.18 23.96 10.41
C GLN A 177 18.40 24.09 11.73
N ARG A 178 17.31 23.33 11.89
CA ARG A 178 16.58 23.27 13.16
C ARG A 178 17.24 22.28 14.12
N THR A 179 17.16 22.59 15.40
CA THR A 179 17.72 21.75 16.48
C THR A 179 16.74 20.70 16.98
N GLU A 180 15.44 20.98 16.93
CA GLU A 180 14.41 20.06 17.43
C GLU A 180 13.98 19.06 16.35
N PRO A 181 13.73 17.78 16.70
CA PRO A 181 13.30 16.77 15.74
C PRO A 181 11.93 17.08 15.15
N TYR A 182 11.86 17.04 13.82
CA TYR A 182 10.63 17.20 13.06
C TYR A 182 10.74 16.49 11.71
N ASP A 183 9.59 16.30 11.07
CA ASP A 183 9.48 15.80 9.71
C ASP A 183 8.32 16.52 9.02
N ASP A 184 8.63 17.27 7.97
CA ASP A 184 7.68 18.09 7.20
C ASP A 184 7.25 17.42 5.88
N ASN A 185 7.66 16.17 5.67
CA ASN A 185 7.21 15.30 4.58
C ASN A 185 6.45 14.07 5.10
N GLY A 186 7.02 13.38 6.09
CA GLY A 186 6.49 12.16 6.70
C GLY A 186 7.19 10.87 6.28
N HIS A 187 8.01 10.89 5.22
CA HIS A 187 8.72 9.71 4.72
C HIS A 187 9.73 9.17 5.74
N GLY A 188 10.61 10.03 6.27
CA GLY A 188 11.60 9.62 7.28
C GLY A 188 10.97 9.07 8.56
N THR A 189 9.88 9.67 9.03
CA THR A 189 9.11 9.13 10.18
C THR A 189 8.51 7.76 9.88
N HIS A 190 8.02 7.54 8.64
CA HIS A 190 7.52 6.24 8.21
C HIS A 190 8.65 5.19 8.18
N CYS A 191 9.79 5.51 7.57
CA CYS A 191 10.96 4.62 7.52
C CYS A 191 11.48 4.27 8.93
N ALA A 192 11.53 5.24 9.84
CA ALA A 192 11.88 5.02 11.24
C ALA A 192 10.88 4.06 11.92
N GLY A 193 9.59 4.24 11.67
CA GLY A 193 8.52 3.35 12.14
C GLY A 193 8.63 1.93 11.61
N ASP A 194 8.92 1.77 10.31
CA ASP A 194 9.10 0.48 9.67
C ASP A 194 10.29 -0.29 10.27
N ALA A 195 11.37 0.41 10.64
CA ALA A 195 12.56 -0.19 11.25
C ALA A 195 12.37 -0.52 12.74
N CYS A 196 11.78 0.40 13.52
CA CYS A 196 11.85 0.32 14.98
C CYS A 196 10.61 0.84 15.72
N GLY A 197 9.49 1.07 15.04
CA GLY A 197 8.24 1.47 15.69
C GLY A 197 7.82 0.47 16.77
N ASN A 198 7.57 0.91 18.00
CA ASN A 198 7.19 0.00 19.09
C ASN A 198 5.72 -0.47 19.00
N GLY A 199 4.91 0.15 18.14
CA GLY A 199 3.50 -0.17 17.92
C GLY A 199 2.54 0.36 19.00
N ALA A 200 2.96 1.30 19.87
CA ALA A 200 2.16 1.80 20.99
C ALA A 200 0.84 2.49 20.58
N ALA A 201 0.78 3.13 19.42
CA ALA A 201 -0.41 3.76 18.86
C ALA A 201 -1.36 2.73 18.19
N SER A 202 -0.90 1.51 17.94
CA SER A 202 -1.61 0.47 17.20
C SER A 202 -1.82 -0.83 17.98
N SER A 203 -1.60 -0.81 19.30
CA SER A 203 -1.63 -2.01 20.15
C SER A 203 -0.74 -3.15 19.62
N GLY A 204 0.41 -2.78 19.03
CA GLY A 204 1.40 -3.71 18.49
C GLY A 204 1.14 -4.18 17.05
N GLN A 205 0.07 -3.72 16.38
CA GLN A 205 -0.24 -4.15 15.01
C GLN A 205 0.83 -3.71 14.00
N TYR A 206 1.34 -2.47 14.11
CA TYR A 206 2.36 -1.90 13.21
C TYR A 206 3.72 -1.78 13.91
N ARG A 207 4.06 -2.79 14.73
CA ARG A 207 5.37 -2.84 15.40
C ARG A 207 6.45 -3.25 14.40
N GLY A 208 7.53 -2.48 14.31
CA GLY A 208 8.72 -2.78 13.51
C GLY A 208 9.52 -3.98 14.04
N PRO A 209 10.52 -4.45 13.29
CA PRO A 209 11.36 -5.60 13.66
C PRO A 209 12.30 -5.32 14.83
N ALA A 210 12.75 -4.07 15.03
CA ALA A 210 13.66 -3.66 16.10
C ALA A 210 12.99 -2.66 17.07
N PRO A 211 11.90 -3.05 17.78
CA PRO A 211 11.06 -2.10 18.54
C PRO A 211 11.74 -1.42 19.73
N GLU A 212 12.93 -1.89 20.15
CA GLU A 212 13.72 -1.31 21.25
C GLU A 212 15.03 -0.67 20.77
N ALA A 213 15.26 -0.57 19.46
CA ALA A 213 16.39 0.18 18.92
C ALA A 213 16.25 1.68 19.17
N GLU A 214 17.38 2.36 19.29
CA GLU A 214 17.46 3.81 19.43
C GLU A 214 17.59 4.46 18.05
N LEU A 215 17.23 5.73 17.97
CA LEU A 215 17.09 6.47 16.72
C LEU A 215 17.91 7.75 16.74
N VAL A 216 18.55 8.02 15.61
CA VAL A 216 19.10 9.33 15.28
C VAL A 216 18.45 9.82 14.01
N GLY A 217 17.88 11.02 14.02
CA GLY A 217 17.27 11.60 12.83
C GLY A 217 18.23 12.51 12.10
N VAL A 218 18.50 12.25 10.83
CA VAL A 218 19.39 13.09 10.01
C VAL A 218 18.60 13.58 8.80
N LYS A 219 18.16 14.84 8.84
CA LYS A 219 17.36 15.44 7.78
C LYS A 219 18.27 15.94 6.66
N VAL A 220 18.22 15.26 5.52
CA VAL A 220 18.95 15.61 4.28
C VAL A 220 18.02 15.88 3.09
N LEU A 221 16.73 15.54 3.23
CA LEU A 221 15.70 15.78 2.23
C LEU A 221 14.70 16.85 2.69
N ASP A 222 14.22 17.67 1.77
CA ASP A 222 13.25 18.73 2.01
C ASP A 222 11.81 18.21 2.19
N LYS A 223 10.86 19.13 2.40
CA LYS A 223 9.43 18.81 2.56
C LYS A 223 8.80 18.08 1.37
N MET A 224 9.39 18.16 0.18
CA MET A 224 8.94 17.45 -1.03
C MET A 224 9.65 16.09 -1.20
N GLY A 225 10.52 15.70 -0.25
CA GLY A 225 11.31 14.47 -0.34
C GLY A 225 12.49 14.60 -1.29
N SER A 226 12.93 15.82 -1.60
CA SER A 226 14.05 16.08 -2.52
C SER A 226 15.28 16.58 -1.76
N GLY A 227 16.46 16.13 -2.16
CA GLY A 227 17.74 16.56 -1.58
C GLY A 227 18.84 16.56 -2.62
N THR A 228 20.05 16.95 -2.21
CA THR A 228 21.23 16.99 -3.08
C THR A 228 22.23 15.94 -2.62
N LEU A 229 23.17 15.57 -3.51
CA LEU A 229 24.30 14.71 -3.09
C LEU A 229 25.09 15.34 -1.94
N GLU A 230 25.19 16.68 -1.93
CA GLU A 230 25.84 17.43 -0.84
C GLU A 230 25.18 17.15 0.51
N THR A 231 23.86 17.31 0.65
CA THR A 231 23.18 17.11 1.94
C THR A 231 23.23 15.65 2.38
N VAL A 232 23.15 14.71 1.44
CA VAL A 232 23.30 13.27 1.75
C VAL A 232 24.69 12.95 2.27
N ILE A 233 25.74 13.45 1.60
CA ILE A 233 27.14 13.25 2.03
C ILE A 233 27.39 13.92 3.39
N GLN A 234 26.88 15.13 3.61
CA GLN A 234 26.94 15.80 4.92
C GLN A 234 26.27 14.96 6.02
N GLY A 235 25.14 14.33 5.72
CA GLY A 235 24.44 13.44 6.65
C GLY A 235 25.28 12.21 7.02
N ILE A 236 25.91 11.57 6.04
CA ILE A 236 26.78 10.41 6.28
C ILE A 236 28.02 10.81 7.08
N ASP A 237 28.70 11.88 6.67
CA ASP A 237 29.90 12.40 7.33
C ASP A 237 29.62 12.78 8.79
N TRP A 238 28.48 13.42 9.06
CA TRP A 238 28.07 13.74 10.41
C TRP A 238 27.81 12.49 11.27
N CYS A 239 27.25 11.41 10.71
CA CYS A 239 27.09 10.16 11.47
C CYS A 239 28.45 9.55 11.88
N ILE A 240 29.45 9.63 11.01
CA ILE A 240 30.82 9.16 11.33
C ILE A 240 31.41 10.02 12.46
N GLN A 241 31.34 11.35 12.33
CA GLN A 241 31.80 12.29 13.35
C GLN A 241 31.06 12.11 14.68
N PHE A 242 29.74 11.87 14.63
CA PHE A 242 28.95 11.58 15.82
C PHE A 242 29.49 10.36 16.58
N ASN A 243 29.91 9.30 15.88
CA ASN A 243 30.52 8.12 16.53
C ASN A 243 31.89 8.43 17.14
N GLU A 244 32.70 9.28 16.51
CA GLU A 244 33.97 9.73 17.08
C GLU A 244 33.77 10.52 18.38
N GLU A 245 32.72 11.35 18.43
CA GLU A 245 32.35 12.13 19.62
C GLU A 245 31.65 11.29 20.71
N ASN A 246 31.00 10.19 20.32
CA ASN A 246 30.17 9.35 21.20
C ASN A 246 30.58 7.86 21.14
N PRO A 247 31.82 7.49 21.52
CA PRO A 247 32.34 6.14 21.35
C PRO A 247 31.64 5.07 22.22
N ASP A 248 31.04 5.49 23.34
CA ASP A 248 30.30 4.59 24.24
C ASP A 248 28.87 4.30 23.75
N ASP A 249 28.37 5.09 22.81
CA ASP A 249 27.00 4.99 22.31
C ASP A 249 26.88 5.34 20.81
N PRO A 250 27.55 4.56 19.94
CA PRO A 250 27.64 4.86 18.53
C PRO A 250 26.33 4.60 17.78
N ILE A 251 26.25 5.18 16.58
CA ILE A 251 25.36 4.78 15.49
C ILE A 251 25.91 3.49 14.89
N ASP A 252 25.08 2.44 14.88
CA ASP A 252 25.47 1.13 14.33
C ASP A 252 25.01 0.93 12.88
N ILE A 253 23.92 1.59 12.48
CA ILE A 253 23.26 1.37 11.18
C ILE A 253 22.88 2.70 10.54
N LEU A 254 23.20 2.88 9.25
CA LEU A 254 22.65 3.94 8.41
C LEU A 254 21.45 3.41 7.60
N SER A 255 20.30 4.04 7.73
CA SER A 255 19.12 3.77 6.90
C SER A 255 18.89 4.92 5.94
N MET A 256 19.09 4.66 4.64
CA MET A 256 18.93 5.62 3.55
C MET A 256 17.87 5.11 2.57
N SER A 257 16.61 5.48 2.78
CA SER A 257 15.51 5.13 1.86
C SER A 257 15.37 6.17 0.74
N LEU A 258 16.49 6.49 0.09
CA LEU A 258 16.61 7.53 -0.92
C LEU A 258 17.54 7.08 -2.06
N GLY A 259 17.53 7.83 -3.16
CA GLY A 259 18.41 7.54 -4.29
C GLY A 259 18.37 8.65 -5.33
N ALA A 260 19.29 8.59 -6.27
CA ALA A 260 19.40 9.50 -7.41
C ALA A 260 19.36 8.71 -8.72
N ASP A 261 19.22 9.42 -9.84
CA ASP A 261 19.36 8.82 -11.17
C ASP A 261 20.74 8.17 -11.31
N ALA A 262 20.77 6.91 -11.77
CA ALA A 262 22.01 6.19 -11.95
C ALA A 262 22.83 6.80 -13.09
N LEU A 263 23.99 7.36 -12.75
CA LEU A 263 25.00 7.79 -13.72
C LEU A 263 25.95 6.64 -14.03
N ARG A 264 26.49 6.62 -15.25
CA ARG A 264 27.51 5.64 -15.65
C ARG A 264 28.89 6.22 -15.40
N TYR A 265 29.56 5.72 -14.38
CA TYR A 265 30.99 5.89 -14.17
C TYR A 265 31.75 4.70 -14.76
N GLU A 266 33.04 4.86 -15.03
CA GLU A 266 33.88 3.72 -15.43
C GLU A 266 34.13 2.77 -14.23
N ASN A 267 34.14 3.33 -13.02
CA ASN A 267 34.22 2.64 -11.73
C ASN A 267 33.19 3.26 -10.75
N GLU A 268 32.45 2.44 -10.01
CA GLU A 268 31.51 2.89 -8.97
C GLU A 268 32.16 3.77 -7.89
N GLU A 269 33.44 3.55 -7.61
CA GLU A 269 34.20 4.33 -6.63
C GLU A 269 34.43 5.77 -7.07
N GLU A 270 34.09 6.16 -8.30
CA GLU A 270 34.12 7.55 -8.73
C GLU A 270 32.94 8.37 -8.17
N ASP A 271 31.82 7.71 -7.83
CA ASP A 271 30.64 8.37 -7.29
C ASP A 271 30.92 8.88 -5.86
N PRO A 272 30.67 10.18 -5.59
CA PRO A 272 30.99 10.77 -4.30
C PRO A 272 30.13 10.22 -3.14
N VAL A 273 28.90 9.77 -3.40
CA VAL A 273 28.06 9.14 -2.37
C VAL A 273 28.58 7.74 -2.07
N VAL A 274 29.02 6.98 -3.08
CA VAL A 274 29.65 5.66 -2.87
C VAL A 274 30.89 5.79 -1.98
N LYS A 275 31.75 6.78 -2.24
CA LYS A 275 32.90 7.06 -1.37
C LYS A 275 32.49 7.36 0.09
N ALA A 276 31.45 8.16 0.29
CA ALA A 276 30.96 8.48 1.62
C ALA A 276 30.41 7.23 2.34
N VAL A 277 29.67 6.37 1.63
CA VAL A 277 29.16 5.10 2.17
C VAL A 277 30.31 4.14 2.51
N HIS A 278 31.34 4.05 1.67
CA HIS A 278 32.53 3.25 1.97
C HIS A 278 33.24 3.76 3.24
N ALA A 279 33.34 5.09 3.41
CA ALA A 279 33.92 5.66 4.63
C ALA A 279 33.10 5.29 5.89
N ALA A 280 31.77 5.31 5.81
CA ALA A 280 30.91 4.88 6.92
C ALA A 280 31.06 3.38 7.22
N TRP A 281 31.17 2.55 6.18
CA TRP A 281 31.42 1.12 6.31
C TRP A 281 32.78 0.83 6.97
N ASP A 282 33.83 1.52 6.54
CA ASP A 282 35.18 1.40 7.12
C ASP A 282 35.22 1.91 8.57
N ALA A 283 34.35 2.85 8.93
CA ALA A 283 34.12 3.30 10.31
C ALA A 283 33.29 2.31 11.16
N GLY A 284 32.86 1.17 10.59
CA GLY A 284 32.14 0.11 11.29
C GLY A 284 30.62 0.29 11.34
N ILE A 285 30.06 1.21 10.55
CA ILE A 285 28.62 1.44 10.46
C ILE A 285 28.04 0.59 9.31
N VAL A 286 26.97 -0.15 9.59
CA VAL A 286 26.27 -0.99 8.60
C VAL A 286 25.40 -0.17 7.67
#